data_AF-A0A453KV03-F1
#
_entry.id   AF-A0A453KV03-F1
#
_cell.length_a   1.000
_cell.length_b   1.000
_cell.length_c   1.000
_cell.angle_alpha   90.00
_cell.angle_beta   90.00
_cell.angle_gamma   90.00
#
_symmetry.space_group_name_H-M   'P 1'
#
loop_
_entity.id
_entity.type
_entity.pdbx_description
1 polymer ?
#
loop_
_entity_poly.entity_id
_entity_poly.type
_entity_poly.pdbx_seq_one_letter_code
_entity_poly.pdbx_strand_id
1 'polypeptide(L)'
;GSPLTTPRLFTAADSDDICTTIRFINSKRPWTTIMGVGWGYGANMLTKYLVEAGESTPLTAAVCIDNPFDLQEATRTFPHNIALDQKLTAGLVDILRANKELFQGKDKDFDVQKALSANCLRDFDGAISMVSHGFANVDDFYSENSVRPLVAGVKIPVLFIQ
;
A
#
# COMPACT_ATOMS: atom_id res chain seq x y z
N GLY A 1 8.00 2.23 18.01
CA GLY A 1 7.45 1.39 16.94
C GLY A 1 8.09 0.01 17.01
N SER A 2 7.59 -0.95 16.23
CA SER A 2 8.27 -2.23 16.04
C SER A 2 9.51 -2.02 15.17
N PRO A 3 10.61 -2.78 15.39
CA PRO A 3 11.81 -2.66 14.57
C PRO A 3 11.52 -3.12 13.13
N LEU A 4 12.11 -2.43 12.16
CA LEU A 4 12.10 -2.88 10.77
C LEU A 4 13.11 -4.03 10.63
N THR A 5 12.69 -5.15 10.07
CA THR A 5 13.53 -6.36 9.94
C THR A 5 13.87 -6.70 8.48
N THR A 6 13.27 -6.00 7.51
CA THR A 6 13.49 -6.22 6.07
C THR A 6 13.55 -4.88 5.33
N PRO A 7 14.21 -4.81 4.15
CA PRO A 7 14.23 -3.60 3.32
C PRO A 7 12.94 -3.47 2.49
N ARG A 8 11.78 -3.40 3.17
CA ARG A 8 10.47 -3.11 2.57
C ARG A 8 9.72 -2.15 3.49
N LEU A 9 9.20 -1.08 2.93
CA LEU A 9 8.38 -0.09 3.63
C LEU A 9 6.96 -0.09 3.09
N PHE A 10 6.07 0.57 3.83
CA PHE A 10 4.67 0.73 3.50
C PHE A 10 4.45 1.33 2.11
N THR A 11 3.49 0.77 1.38
CA THR A 11 2.98 1.26 0.11
C THR A 11 1.47 1.00 -0.01
N ALA A 12 0.82 1.68 -0.96
CA ALA A 12 -0.57 1.40 -1.31
C ALA A 12 -0.80 -0.01 -1.92
N ALA A 13 0.27 -0.77 -2.18
CA ALA A 13 0.26 -2.11 -2.75
C ALA A 13 0.12 -3.23 -1.73
N ASP A 14 0.35 -2.96 -0.44
CA ASP A 14 0.60 -3.98 0.60
C ASP A 14 -0.70 -4.65 1.09
N SER A 15 -1.37 -5.39 0.19
CA SER A 15 -2.54 -6.21 0.50
C SER A 15 -2.22 -7.40 1.41
N ASP A 16 -0.95 -7.79 1.50
CA ASP A 16 -0.47 -8.88 2.35
C ASP A 16 -0.53 -8.53 3.85
N ASP A 17 -0.31 -7.27 4.21
CA ASP A 17 -0.55 -6.79 5.57
C ASP A 17 -2.02 -6.93 5.97
N ILE A 18 -2.93 -6.53 5.07
CA ILE A 18 -4.38 -6.68 5.25
C ILE A 18 -4.75 -8.16 5.41
N CYS A 19 -4.22 -9.02 4.54
CA CYS A 19 -4.42 -10.47 4.59
C CYS A 19 -3.96 -11.06 5.93
N THR A 20 -2.76 -10.66 6.38
CA THR A 20 -2.16 -11.14 7.63
C THR A 20 -2.99 -10.73 8.84
N THR A 21 -3.40 -9.47 8.92
CA THR A 21 -4.24 -8.96 10.00
C THR A 21 -5.60 -9.67 10.04
N ILE A 22 -6.26 -9.80 8.89
CA ILE A 22 -7.57 -10.44 8.80
C ILE A 22 -7.50 -11.92 9.20
N ARG A 23 -6.50 -12.66 8.71
CA ARG A 23 -6.28 -14.07 9.09
C ARG A 23 -6.01 -14.21 10.58
N PHE A 24 -5.20 -13.32 11.15
CA PHE A 24 -4.93 -13.30 12.58
C PHE A 24 -6.22 -13.10 13.39
N ILE A 25 -7.02 -12.09 13.07
CA ILE A 25 -8.29 -11.80 13.77
C ILE A 25 -9.24 -12.98 13.66
N ASN A 26 -9.44 -13.52 12.45
CA ASN A 26 -10.31 -14.67 12.21
C ASN A 26 -9.86 -15.91 13.01
N SER A 27 -8.54 -16.16 13.10
CA SER A 27 -8.01 -17.28 13.90
C SER A 27 -8.28 -17.14 15.41
N LYS A 28 -8.31 -15.91 15.92
CA LYS A 28 -8.57 -15.62 17.34
C LYS A 28 -10.06 -15.52 17.65
N ARG A 29 -10.89 -15.21 16.65
CA ARG A 29 -12.33 -14.95 16.77
C ARG A 29 -13.11 -15.58 15.60
N PRO A 30 -13.11 -16.91 15.43
CA PRO A 30 -13.63 -17.58 14.23
C PRO A 30 -15.15 -17.45 14.04
N TRP A 31 -15.90 -17.09 15.09
CA TRP A 31 -17.36 -16.97 15.07
C TRP A 31 -17.85 -15.51 14.98
N THR A 32 -16.93 -14.56 14.78
CA THR A 32 -17.25 -13.14 14.75
C THR A 32 -17.38 -12.67 13.32
N THR A 33 -18.46 -11.95 13.02
CA THR A 33 -18.60 -11.21 11.76
C THR A 33 -17.54 -10.12 11.69
N ILE A 34 -16.72 -10.13 10.64
CA ILE A 34 -15.67 -9.13 10.41
C ILE A 34 -16.05 -8.29 9.19
N MET A 35 -15.94 -6.97 9.33
CA MET A 35 -16.08 -6.01 8.23
C MET A 35 -14.81 -5.17 8.13
N GLY A 36 -14.39 -4.87 6.91
CA GLY A 36 -13.23 -4.00 6.64
C GLY A 36 -13.68 -2.56 6.34
N VAL A 37 -12.95 -1.58 6.87
CA VAL A 37 -13.10 -0.17 6.45
C VAL A 37 -11.73 0.36 6.07
N GLY A 38 -11.58 0.75 4.81
CA GLY A 38 -10.36 1.36 4.27
C GLY A 38 -10.60 2.81 3.88
N TRP A 39 -9.59 3.65 4.07
CA TRP A 39 -9.59 5.06 3.63
C TRP A 39 -8.32 5.38 2.86
N GLY A 40 -8.43 6.10 1.73
CA GLY A 40 -7.27 6.48 0.91
C GLY A 40 -6.50 5.25 0.42
N TYR A 41 -5.19 5.22 0.64
CA TYR A 41 -4.38 4.03 0.32
C TYR A 41 -4.80 2.78 1.08
N GLY A 42 -5.36 2.90 2.29
CA GLY A 42 -5.93 1.75 3.00
C GLY A 42 -7.14 1.16 2.27
N ALA A 43 -7.91 1.99 1.55
CA ALA A 43 -8.98 1.51 0.67
C ALA A 43 -8.43 0.78 -0.56
N ASN A 44 -7.32 1.25 -1.13
CA ASN A 44 -6.66 0.58 -2.26
C ASN A 44 -6.12 -0.80 -1.84
N MET A 45 -5.38 -0.86 -0.72
CA MET A 45 -4.86 -2.10 -0.15
C MET A 45 -5.98 -3.09 0.18
N LEU A 46 -7.07 -2.62 0.81
CA LEU A 46 -8.23 -3.45 1.13
C LEU A 46 -8.91 -3.98 -0.14
N THR A 47 -9.09 -3.13 -1.15
CA THR A 47 -9.68 -3.55 -2.43
C THR A 47 -8.81 -4.60 -3.13
N LYS A 48 -7.50 -4.38 -3.18
CA LYS A 48 -6.54 -5.33 -3.76
C LYS A 48 -6.61 -6.68 -3.03
N TYR A 49 -6.57 -6.67 -1.70
CA TYR A 49 -6.74 -7.86 -0.88
C TYR A 49 -8.05 -8.60 -1.19
N LEU A 50 -9.18 -7.89 -1.29
CA LEU A 50 -10.49 -8.51 -1.55
C LEU A 50 -10.55 -9.20 -2.91
N VAL A 51 -9.87 -8.65 -3.92
CA VAL A 51 -9.76 -9.28 -5.24
C VAL A 51 -8.87 -10.53 -5.17
N GLU A 52 -7.72 -10.44 -4.53
CA GLU A 52 -6.76 -11.55 -4.41
C GLU A 52 -7.32 -12.71 -3.57
N ALA A 53 -8.03 -12.39 -2.48
CA ALA A 53 -8.64 -13.40 -1.61
C ALA A 53 -9.92 -13.99 -2.22
N GLY A 54 -10.66 -13.21 -3.02
CA GLY A 54 -11.92 -13.63 -3.61
C GLY A 54 -12.90 -14.15 -2.55
N GLU A 55 -13.51 -15.31 -2.81
CA GLU A 55 -14.47 -15.96 -1.90
C GLU A 55 -13.81 -16.53 -0.62
N SER A 56 -12.47 -16.61 -0.56
CA SER A 56 -11.76 -17.12 0.61
C SER A 56 -11.56 -16.09 1.73
N THR A 57 -11.93 -14.83 1.49
CA THR A 57 -11.87 -13.80 2.54
C THR A 57 -12.84 -14.13 3.68
N PRO A 58 -12.43 -13.99 4.96
CA PRO A 58 -13.36 -14.11 6.08
C PRO A 58 -14.16 -12.81 6.31
N LEU A 59 -13.93 -11.75 5.53
CA LEU A 59 -14.73 -10.53 5.61
C LEU A 59 -16.13 -10.77 5.05
N THR A 60 -17.14 -10.29 5.77
CA THR A 60 -18.54 -10.36 5.32
C THR A 60 -18.88 -9.22 4.36
N ALA A 61 -18.29 -8.05 4.58
CA ALA A 61 -18.44 -6.87 3.72
C ALA A 61 -17.29 -5.89 3.96
N ALA A 62 -17.14 -4.91 3.07
CA ALA A 62 -16.19 -3.82 3.27
C ALA A 62 -16.73 -2.45 2.82
N VAL A 63 -16.11 -1.40 3.37
CA VAL A 63 -16.33 0.00 2.95
C VAL A 63 -14.99 0.60 2.57
N CYS A 64 -14.93 1.23 1.40
CA CYS A 64 -13.75 1.88 0.85
C CYS A 64 -14.07 3.35 0.63
N ILE A 65 -13.43 4.22 1.40
CA ILE A 65 -13.64 5.67 1.38
C ILE A 65 -12.47 6.33 0.68
N ASP A 66 -12.74 7.24 -0.24
CA ASP A 66 -11.73 8.04 -0.95
C ASP A 66 -10.66 7.16 -1.61
N ASN A 67 -11.09 6.11 -2.30
CA ASN A 67 -10.21 5.10 -2.86
C ASN A 67 -9.52 5.62 -4.13
N PRO A 68 -8.18 5.73 -4.18
CA PRO A 68 -7.47 6.06 -5.40
C PRO A 68 -7.41 4.81 -6.30
N PHE A 69 -8.48 4.54 -7.03
CA PHE A 69 -8.57 3.36 -7.92
C PHE A 69 -7.42 3.29 -8.94
N ASP A 70 -6.93 4.46 -9.36
CA ASP A 70 -5.84 4.61 -10.30
C ASP A 70 -4.69 5.36 -9.59
N LEU A 71 -3.72 4.60 -9.08
CA LEU A 71 -2.59 5.16 -8.34
C LEU A 71 -1.67 5.98 -9.24
N GLN A 72 -1.60 5.64 -10.52
CA GLN A 72 -0.79 6.39 -11.47
C GLN A 72 -1.36 7.80 -11.64
N GLU A 73 -2.66 7.92 -11.88
CA GLU A 73 -3.33 9.22 -11.96
C GLU A 73 -3.32 9.97 -10.63
N ALA A 74 -3.57 9.27 -9.51
CA ALA A 74 -3.61 9.87 -8.17
C ALA A 74 -2.25 10.45 -7.71
N THR A 75 -1.14 9.97 -8.28
CA THR A 75 0.22 10.42 -7.94
C THR A 75 0.86 11.32 -8.99
N ARG A 76 0.37 11.36 -10.25
CA ARG A 76 0.95 12.17 -11.33
C ARG A 76 0.39 13.59 -11.41
N THR A 77 -0.92 13.74 -11.42
CA THR A 77 -1.55 14.97 -11.96
C THR A 77 -1.68 16.04 -10.87
N PHE A 78 -2.12 15.63 -9.68
CA PHE A 78 -2.13 16.37 -8.43
C PHE A 78 -2.17 15.30 -7.34
N PRO A 79 -1.31 15.33 -6.31
CA PRO A 79 -1.50 14.42 -5.19
C PRO A 79 -2.92 14.67 -4.67
N HIS A 80 -3.77 13.64 -4.72
CA HIS A 80 -5.20 13.68 -4.35
C HIS A 80 -5.43 14.42 -3.02
N ASN A 81 -4.40 14.42 -2.16
CA ASN A 81 -4.25 15.35 -1.05
C ASN A 81 -2.76 15.70 -0.84
N ILE A 82 -2.31 16.88 -1.30
CA ILE A 82 -0.91 17.35 -1.17
C ILE A 82 -0.42 17.29 0.28
N ALA A 83 -1.25 17.68 1.25
CA ALA A 83 -0.87 17.66 2.65
C ALA A 83 -0.67 16.22 3.16
N LEU A 84 -1.50 15.28 2.71
CA LEU A 84 -1.35 13.86 3.03
C LEU A 84 -0.09 13.28 2.38
N ASP A 85 0.16 13.58 1.11
CA ASP A 85 1.35 13.14 0.37
C ASP A 85 2.64 13.59 1.05
N GLN A 86 2.73 14.89 1.41
CA GLN A 86 3.88 15.44 2.12
C GLN A 86 4.07 14.79 3.49
N LYS A 87 2.98 14.57 4.24
CA LYS A 87 3.04 13.93 5.56
C LYS A 87 3.47 12.47 5.48
N LEU A 88 2.96 11.71 4.51
CA LEU A 88 3.35 10.33 4.27
C LEU A 88 4.81 10.25 3.84
N THR A 89 5.23 11.09 2.90
CA THR A 89 6.62 11.16 2.43
C THR A 89 7.57 11.46 3.58
N ALA A 90 7.29 12.48 4.38
CA ALA A 90 8.11 12.84 5.54
C ALA A 90 8.23 11.67 6.53
N GLY A 91 7.12 10.99 6.83
CA GLY A 91 7.12 9.82 7.72
C GLY A 91 7.96 8.66 7.18
N LEU A 92 7.86 8.35 5.88
CA LEU A 92 8.65 7.32 5.23
C LEU A 92 10.15 7.67 5.17
N VAL A 93 10.48 8.94 4.91
CA VAL A 93 11.84 9.47 4.97
C VAL A 93 12.43 9.31 6.37
N ASP A 94 11.67 9.61 7.42
CA ASP A 94 12.12 9.46 8.80
C ASP A 94 12.34 7.99 9.18
N ILE A 95 11.44 7.09 8.76
CA ILE A 95 11.62 5.64 8.95
C ILE A 95 12.86 5.16 8.20
N LEU A 96 13.03 5.54 6.93
CA LEU A 96 14.23 5.19 6.16
C LEU A 96 15.50 5.73 6.84
N ARG A 97 15.46 6.97 7.32
CA ARG A 97 16.61 7.62 7.98
C ARG A 97 17.05 6.86 9.23
N ALA A 98 16.11 6.30 9.99
CA ALA A 98 16.39 5.50 11.18
C ALA A 98 16.83 4.07 10.86
N ASN A 99 16.61 3.57 9.64
CA ASN A 99 16.82 2.17 9.26
C ASN A 99 17.70 1.98 8.01
N LYS A 100 18.54 2.98 7.68
CA LYS A 100 19.30 3.03 6.41
C LYS A 100 20.14 1.79 6.14
N GLU A 101 20.69 1.17 7.19
CA GLU A 101 21.57 0.00 7.09
C GLU A 101 20.88 -1.17 6.37
N LEU A 102 19.56 -1.32 6.53
CA LEU A 102 18.79 -2.36 5.85
C LEU A 102 18.74 -2.16 4.33
N PHE A 103 18.83 -0.91 3.86
CA PHE A 103 18.70 -0.53 2.44
C PHE A 103 20.05 -0.32 1.74
N GLN A 104 21.16 -0.60 2.42
CA GLN A 104 22.52 -0.44 1.88
C GLN A 104 23.13 -1.73 1.29
N GLY A 105 22.37 -2.83 1.30
CA GLY A 105 22.79 -4.12 0.74
C GLY A 105 22.95 -4.07 -0.79
N LYS A 106 23.87 -4.89 -1.33
CA LYS A 106 24.18 -4.97 -2.77
C LYS A 106 23.12 -5.70 -3.62
N ASP A 107 22.14 -6.31 -2.98
CA ASP A 107 21.19 -7.22 -3.67
C ASP A 107 20.07 -6.47 -4.41
N LYS A 108 19.89 -5.17 -4.12
CA LYS A 108 18.85 -4.33 -4.71
C LYS A 108 19.37 -2.92 -4.94
N ASP A 109 19.02 -2.34 -6.09
CA ASP A 109 19.45 -1.01 -6.52
C ASP A 109 18.64 0.12 -5.86
N PHE A 110 18.67 0.18 -4.52
CA PHE A 110 18.01 1.25 -3.77
C PHE A 110 18.76 2.58 -3.89
N ASP A 111 18.06 3.65 -4.26
CA ASP A 111 18.63 5.01 -4.23
C ASP A 111 18.29 5.71 -2.91
N VAL A 112 19.02 5.32 -1.86
CA VAL A 112 18.79 5.84 -0.50
C VAL A 112 18.96 7.36 -0.42
N GLN A 113 19.88 7.95 -1.19
CA GLN A 113 20.11 9.41 -1.15
C GLN A 113 18.96 10.18 -1.78
N LYS A 114 18.47 9.74 -2.93
CA LYS A 114 17.27 10.30 -3.55
C LYS A 114 16.05 10.14 -2.64
N ALA A 115 15.88 8.95 -2.04
CA ALA A 115 14.77 8.70 -1.13
C ALA A 115 14.78 9.63 0.10
N LEU A 116 15.95 9.89 0.70
CA LEU A 116 16.08 10.78 1.86
C LEU A 116 15.82 12.26 1.54
N SER A 117 15.81 12.63 0.26
CA SER A 117 15.54 13.99 -0.25
C SER A 117 14.21 14.09 -1.00
N ALA A 118 13.40 13.04 -0.98
CA ALA A 118 12.10 13.00 -1.64
C ALA A 118 11.14 14.04 -1.04
N ASN A 119 10.44 14.77 -1.91
CA ASN A 119 9.47 15.80 -1.51
C ASN A 119 8.02 15.38 -1.80
N CYS A 120 7.83 14.26 -2.49
CA CYS A 120 6.54 13.64 -2.75
C CYS A 120 6.66 12.12 -2.68
N LEU A 121 5.52 11.44 -2.52
CA LEU A 121 5.53 10.00 -2.30
C LEU A 121 6.05 9.25 -3.53
N ARG A 122 5.76 9.77 -4.72
CA ARG A 122 6.20 9.20 -5.99
C ARG A 122 7.72 9.16 -6.13
N ASP A 123 8.42 10.21 -5.67
CA ASP A 123 9.88 10.22 -5.66
C ASP A 123 10.45 9.18 -4.71
N PHE A 124 9.83 9.05 -3.53
CA PHE A 124 10.20 8.04 -2.54
C PHE A 124 9.95 6.62 -3.08
N ASP A 125 8.79 6.40 -3.68
CA ASP A 125 8.40 5.11 -4.24
C ASP A 125 9.33 4.69 -5.39
N GLY A 126 9.72 5.63 -6.25
CA GLY A 126 10.67 5.38 -7.33
C GLY A 126 12.09 5.02 -6.85
N ALA A 127 12.47 5.44 -5.63
CA ALA A 127 13.80 5.19 -5.08
C ALA A 127 13.87 3.95 -4.17
N ILE A 128 12.77 3.62 -3.47
CA ILE A 128 12.73 2.54 -2.47
C ILE A 128 11.62 1.54 -2.75
N SER A 129 10.37 1.99 -2.83
CA SER A 129 9.20 1.11 -2.82
C SER A 129 9.13 0.21 -4.05
N MET A 130 9.35 0.75 -5.24
CA MET A 130 9.31 -0.01 -6.49
C MET A 130 10.43 -1.08 -6.51
N VAL A 131 11.62 -0.73 -6.02
CA VAL A 131 12.78 -1.62 -5.93
C VAL A 131 12.52 -2.74 -4.91
N SER A 132 11.87 -2.40 -3.79
CA SER A 132 11.46 -3.38 -2.78
C SER A 132 10.53 -4.43 -3.36
N HIS A 133 9.65 -4.02 -4.28
CA HIS A 133 8.67 -4.86 -4.97
C HIS A 133 9.17 -5.46 -6.30
N GLY A 134 10.43 -5.24 -6.68
CA GLY A 134 11.03 -5.85 -7.87
C GLY A 134 10.66 -5.19 -9.20
N PHE A 135 10.19 -3.94 -9.17
CA PHE A 135 9.88 -3.16 -10.36
C PHE A 135 11.09 -2.36 -10.83
N ALA A 136 11.26 -2.26 -12.15
CA ALA A 136 12.30 -1.45 -12.79
C ALA A 136 11.82 -0.03 -13.14
N ASN A 137 10.51 0.20 -13.11
CA ASN A 137 9.88 1.46 -13.50
C ASN A 137 8.75 1.81 -12.52
N VAL A 138 8.68 3.07 -12.10
CA VAL A 138 7.67 3.53 -11.13
C VAL A 138 6.26 3.55 -11.72
N ASP A 139 6.14 3.74 -13.04
CA ASP A 139 4.84 3.68 -13.72
C ASP A 139 4.27 2.26 -13.74
N ASP A 140 5.11 1.25 -13.99
CA ASP A 140 4.71 -0.15 -13.94
C ASP A 140 4.32 -0.52 -12.50
N PHE A 141 5.08 -0.05 -11.51
CA PHE A 141 4.75 -0.22 -10.09
C PHE A 141 3.36 0.33 -9.76
N TYR A 142 3.00 1.55 -10.18
CA TYR A 142 1.66 2.07 -9.91
C TYR A 142 0.56 1.40 -10.74
N SER A 143 0.84 1.05 -12.00
CA SER A 143 -0.12 0.37 -12.86
C SER A 143 -0.53 -1.00 -12.29
N GLU A 144 0.45 -1.83 -11.89
CA GLU A 144 0.21 -3.16 -11.31
C GLU A 144 -0.44 -3.11 -9.91
N ASN A 145 -0.33 -1.98 -9.21
CA ASN A 145 -0.91 -1.79 -7.87
C ASN A 145 -2.22 -0.99 -7.86
N SER A 146 -2.65 -0.50 -9.02
CA SER A 146 -3.94 0.16 -9.20
C SER A 146 -5.07 -0.86 -9.21
N VAL A 147 -6.13 -0.58 -8.45
CA VAL A 147 -7.26 -1.51 -8.32
C VAL A 147 -8.37 -1.27 -9.33
N ARG A 148 -8.33 -0.18 -10.11
CA ARG A 148 -9.32 0.16 -11.15
C ARG A 148 -9.70 -1.02 -12.06
N PRO A 149 -8.76 -1.76 -12.69
CA PRO A 149 -9.13 -2.90 -13.54
C PRO A 149 -9.58 -4.13 -12.72
N LEU A 150 -9.28 -4.15 -11.42
CA LEU A 150 -9.48 -5.29 -10.54
C LEU A 150 -10.81 -5.27 -9.78
N VAL A 151 -11.49 -4.11 -9.68
CA VAL A 151 -12.72 -3.94 -8.87
C VAL A 151 -13.80 -4.98 -9.19
N ALA A 152 -13.93 -5.37 -10.47
CA ALA A 152 -14.91 -6.39 -10.88
C ALA A 152 -14.62 -7.79 -10.30
N GLY A 153 -13.41 -8.03 -9.80
CA GLY A 153 -12.99 -9.27 -9.16
C GLY A 153 -13.46 -9.42 -7.71
N VAL A 154 -13.96 -8.36 -7.06
CA VAL A 154 -14.45 -8.40 -5.68
C VAL A 154 -15.64 -9.36 -5.55
N LYS A 155 -15.60 -10.25 -4.55
CA LYS A 155 -16.58 -11.35 -4.38
C LYS A 155 -17.54 -11.19 -3.19
N ILE A 156 -17.40 -10.11 -2.42
CA ILE A 156 -18.28 -9.79 -1.28
C ILE A 156 -18.91 -8.41 -1.48
N PRO A 157 -19.98 -8.06 -0.73
CA PRO A 157 -20.53 -6.72 -0.77
C PRO A 157 -19.49 -5.66 -0.38
N VAL A 158 -19.29 -4.67 -1.24
CA VAL A 158 -18.40 -3.52 -0.98
C VAL A 158 -19.09 -2.22 -1.34
N LEU A 159 -19.01 -1.26 -0.41
CA LEU A 159 -19.45 0.12 -0.64
C LEU A 159 -18.24 1.00 -0.92
N PHE A 160 -18.24 1.71 -2.05
CA PHE A 160 -17.27 2.76 -2.34
C PHE A 160 -17.89 4.14 -2.11
N ILE A 161 -17.19 5.00 -1.40
CA ILE A 161 -17.59 6.39 -1.11
C ILE A 161 -16.49 7.30 -1.64
N GLN A 162 -16.83 8.23 -2.54
CA GLN A 162 -15.93 9.22 -3.13
C GLN A 162 -16.33 10.63 -2.73
#